data_AF-A0A1R0XW64-F1
#
_entry.id   AF-A0A1R0XW64-F1
#
_cell.length_a   1.000
_cell.length_b   1.000
_cell.length_c   1.000
_cell.angle_alpha   90.00
_cell.angle_beta   90.00
_cell.angle_gamma   90.00
#
_symmetry.space_group_name_H-M   'P 1'
#
loop_
_entity.id
_entity.type
_entity.pdbx_description
1 polymer ?
#
loop_
_entity_poly.entity_id
_entity_poly.type
_entity_poly.pdbx_seq_one_letter_code
_entity_poly.pdbx_strand_id
1 'polypeptide(L)'
;MSFFNKVKAGVSEAGNKAKTVVEINRLKLQNNSKQNDIDQQYQVMGKLLFEAVTQGAGPLPSEQIEKNISRILELKSEIEVNLAQIAGLSDVKQCKACGGNVAIEARFCPSCGSTFEVAQEPIRDVTPSSITLDKKE
;
A
#
# COMPACT_ATOMS: atom_id res chain seq x y z
N MET A 1 -0.96 -24.33 -32.14
CA MET A 1 -1.34 -22.95 -31.74
C MET A 1 -1.09 -22.59 -30.26
N SER A 2 -0.59 -23.49 -29.38
CA SER A 2 -0.43 -23.20 -27.93
C SER A 2 0.77 -22.30 -27.57
N PHE A 3 1.87 -22.35 -28.34
CA PHE A 3 3.11 -21.61 -28.02
C PHE A 3 2.97 -20.09 -28.19
N PHE A 4 2.31 -19.61 -29.25
CA PHE A 4 2.13 -18.17 -29.49
C PHE A 4 1.23 -17.50 -28.42
N ASN A 5 0.21 -18.22 -27.94
CA ASN A 5 -0.66 -17.74 -26.86
C ASN A 5 0.07 -17.63 -25.51
N LYS A 6 0.98 -18.57 -25.21
CA LYS A 6 1.83 -18.48 -24.00
C LYS A 6 2.84 -17.34 -24.08
N VAL A 7 3.44 -17.09 -25.25
CA VAL A 7 4.33 -15.95 -25.47
C VAL A 7 3.57 -14.63 -25.30
N LYS A 8 2.40 -14.49 -25.91
CA LYS A 8 1.56 -13.29 -25.78
C LYS A 8 1.11 -13.05 -24.33
N ALA A 9 0.76 -14.11 -23.60
CA ALA A 9 0.43 -14.04 -22.17
C ALA A 9 1.62 -13.57 -21.33
N GLY A 10 2.82 -14.12 -21.55
CA GLY A 10 4.04 -13.73 -20.84
C GLY A 10 4.45 -12.28 -21.11
N VAL A 11 4.33 -11.79 -22.35
CA VAL A 11 4.59 -10.38 -22.70
C VAL A 11 3.57 -9.46 -22.02
N SER A 12 2.29 -9.84 -22.01
CA SER A 12 1.24 -9.05 -21.36
C SER A 12 1.41 -8.98 -19.84
N GLU A 13 1.79 -10.08 -19.20
CA GLU A 13 2.03 -10.13 -17.76
C GLU A 13 3.26 -9.30 -17.35
N ALA A 14 4.37 -9.43 -18.08
CA ALA A 14 5.56 -8.62 -17.86
C ALA A 14 5.29 -7.11 -18.04
N GLY A 15 4.51 -6.75 -19.06
CA GLY A 15 4.09 -5.36 -19.29
C GLY A 15 3.23 -4.80 -18.15
N ASN A 16 2.32 -5.60 -17.59
CA ASN A 16 1.50 -5.19 -16.46
C ASN A 16 2.33 -5.00 -15.18
N LYS A 17 3.24 -5.93 -14.87
CA LYS A 17 4.15 -5.79 -13.71
C LYS A 17 5.05 -4.56 -13.82
N ALA A 18 5.58 -4.28 -15.02
CA ALA A 18 6.38 -3.08 -15.26
C ALA A 18 5.58 -1.79 -15.01
N LYS A 19 4.31 -1.73 -15.48
CA LYS A 19 3.42 -0.59 -15.21
C LYS A 19 3.18 -0.39 -13.72
N THR A 20 2.92 -1.46 -12.97
CA THR A 20 2.73 -1.41 -11.51
C THR A 20 3.97 -0.86 -10.79
N VAL A 21 5.17 -1.31 -11.17
CA VAL A 21 6.43 -0.82 -10.58
C VAL A 21 6.64 0.68 -10.87
N VAL A 22 6.38 1.12 -12.09
CA VAL A 22 6.47 2.55 -12.46
C VAL A 22 5.49 3.38 -11.63
N GLU A 23 4.25 2.91 -11.47
CA GLU A 23 3.23 3.60 -10.69
C GLU A 23 3.60 3.68 -9.21
N ILE A 24 4.08 2.60 -8.61
CA ILE A 24 4.57 2.61 -7.22
C ILE A 24 5.71 3.62 -7.05
N ASN A 25 6.68 3.66 -7.97
CA ASN A 25 7.77 4.62 -7.90
C ASN A 25 7.28 6.06 -8.07
N ARG A 26 6.31 6.31 -8.96
CA ARG A 26 5.67 7.62 -9.12
C ARG A 26 5.04 8.08 -7.81
N LEU A 27 4.25 7.23 -7.15
CA LEU A 27 3.62 7.52 -5.86
C LEU A 27 4.66 7.78 -4.76
N LYS A 28 5.76 7.00 -4.72
CA LYS A 28 6.87 7.24 -3.78
C LYS A 28 7.57 8.57 -3.99
N LEU A 29 7.83 8.96 -5.25
CA LEU A 29 8.41 10.27 -5.57
C LEU A 29 7.48 11.41 -5.14
N GLN A 30 6.17 11.25 -5.36
CA GLN A 30 5.19 12.22 -4.86
C GLN A 30 5.22 12.32 -3.33
N ASN A 31 5.31 11.20 -2.62
CA ASN A 31 5.40 11.22 -1.15
C ASN A 31 6.68 11.91 -0.66
N ASN A 32 7.82 11.68 -1.31
CA ASN A 32 9.06 12.36 -0.98
C ASN A 32 8.94 13.87 -1.17
N SER A 33 8.32 14.33 -2.26
CA SER A 33 8.08 15.76 -2.47
C SER A 33 7.18 16.35 -1.40
N LYS A 34 6.07 15.68 -1.06
CA LYS A 34 5.16 16.12 0.01
C LYS A 34 5.83 16.15 1.38
N GLN A 35 6.72 15.19 1.66
CA GLN A 35 7.48 15.18 2.90
C GLN A 35 8.44 16.38 2.98
N ASN A 36 9.12 16.71 1.87
CA ASN A 36 9.95 17.91 1.82
C ASN A 36 9.11 19.18 2.06
N ASP A 37 7.89 19.26 1.53
CA ASP A 37 7.00 20.41 1.76
C ASP A 37 6.57 20.50 3.23
N ILE A 38 6.30 19.37 3.89
CA ILE A 38 6.03 19.31 5.34
C ILE A 38 7.23 19.85 6.12
N ASP A 39 8.43 19.40 5.78
CA ASP A 39 9.67 19.84 6.45
C ASP A 39 9.90 21.34 6.28
N GLN A 40 9.58 21.89 5.10
CA GLN A 40 9.60 23.33 4.85
C GLN A 40 8.59 24.08 5.73
N GLN A 41 7.36 23.57 5.90
CA GLN A 41 6.39 24.21 6.80
C GLN A 41 6.89 24.24 8.24
N TYR A 42 7.52 23.14 8.72
CA TYR A 42 8.15 23.11 10.03
C TYR A 42 9.28 24.15 10.16
N GLN A 43 10.12 24.30 9.14
CA GLN A 43 11.19 25.30 9.13
C GLN A 43 10.64 26.73 9.17
N VAL A 44 9.58 27.03 8.40
CA VAL A 44 8.93 28.35 8.41
C VAL A 44 8.38 28.68 9.79
N MET A 45 7.62 27.75 10.40
CA MET A 45 7.10 27.96 11.76
C MET A 45 8.22 28.11 12.80
N GLY A 46 9.28 27.29 12.69
CA GLY A 46 10.43 27.39 13.58
C GLY A 46 11.18 28.71 13.47
N LYS A 47 11.33 29.25 12.26
CA LYS A 47 11.91 30.58 12.01
C LYS A 47 11.06 31.68 12.62
N LEU A 48 9.75 31.63 12.42
CA LEU A 48 8.82 32.58 13.04
C LEU A 48 8.93 32.54 14.58
N LEU A 49 8.97 31.34 15.17
CA LEU A 49 9.10 31.17 16.62
C LEU A 49 10.41 31.77 17.13
N PHE A 50 11.51 31.47 16.46
CA PHE A 50 12.83 31.99 16.84
C PHE A 50 12.86 33.53 16.80
N GLU A 51 12.34 34.14 15.73
CA GLU A 51 12.28 35.59 15.59
C GLU A 51 11.40 36.24 16.67
N ALA A 52 10.22 35.69 16.92
CA ALA A 52 9.31 36.16 17.97
C ALA A 52 9.98 36.16 19.36
N VAL A 53 10.61 35.03 19.74
CA VAL A 53 11.29 34.89 21.03
C VAL A 53 12.49 35.84 21.14
N THR A 54 13.33 35.93 20.10
CA THR A 54 14.54 36.77 20.13
C THR A 54 14.24 38.27 20.15
N GLN A 55 13.12 38.69 19.55
CA GLN A 55 12.67 40.08 19.57
C GLN A 55 11.87 40.44 20.83
N GLY A 56 11.65 39.49 21.75
CA GLY A 56 10.76 39.68 22.89
C GLY A 56 9.31 39.91 22.49
N ALA A 57 8.96 39.59 21.24
CA ALA A 57 7.64 39.73 20.67
C ALA A 57 6.86 38.44 20.92
N GLY A 58 5.98 38.45 21.93
CA GLY A 58 4.97 37.39 22.10
C GLY A 58 3.64 37.75 21.43
N PRO A 59 2.70 36.82 21.34
CA PRO A 59 2.84 35.46 20.82
C PRO A 59 2.91 35.44 19.28
N LEU A 60 3.17 34.26 18.70
CA LEU A 60 3.22 34.07 17.24
C LEU A 60 1.93 34.51 16.54
N PRO A 61 2.01 35.03 15.29
CA PRO A 61 0.83 35.29 14.48
C PRO A 61 0.02 34.00 14.26
N SER A 62 -1.13 33.88 14.91
CA SER A 62 -1.95 32.66 14.93
C SER A 62 -2.38 32.23 13.53
N GLU A 63 -2.78 33.18 12.69
CA GLU A 63 -3.23 32.91 11.32
C GLU A 63 -2.14 32.24 10.46
N GLN A 64 -0.88 32.68 10.56
CA GLN A 64 0.20 32.07 9.80
C GLN A 64 0.47 30.65 10.28
N ILE A 65 0.52 30.44 11.60
CA ILE A 65 0.72 29.12 12.19
C ILE A 65 -0.41 28.16 11.80
N GLU A 66 -1.66 28.62 11.87
CA GLU A 66 -2.85 27.83 11.48
C GLU A 66 -2.80 27.41 10.01
N LYS A 67 -2.37 28.31 9.10
CA LYS A 67 -2.18 27.96 7.68
C LYS A 67 -1.11 26.88 7.49
N ASN A 68 0.03 27.00 8.15
CA ASN A 68 1.10 26.00 8.08
C ASN A 68 0.63 24.64 8.63
N ILE A 69 -0.06 24.63 9.78
CA ILE A 69 -0.61 23.41 10.38
C ILE A 69 -1.62 22.75 9.43
N SER A 70 -2.55 23.53 8.89
CA SER A 70 -3.57 23.01 7.96
C SER A 70 -2.93 22.38 6.73
N ARG A 71 -1.90 23.02 6.16
CA ARG A 71 -1.16 22.47 5.02
C ARG A 71 -0.42 21.17 5.37
N ILE A 72 0.17 21.09 6.56
CA ILE A 72 0.83 19.85 7.02
C ILE A 72 -0.18 18.71 7.14
N LEU A 73 -1.36 18.96 7.70
CA LEU A 73 -2.39 17.94 7.86
C LEU A 73 -2.92 17.44 6.52
N GLU A 74 -3.13 18.35 5.56
CA GLU A 74 -3.51 18.00 4.19
C GLU A 74 -2.44 17.11 3.53
N LEU A 75 -1.17 17.55 3.54
CA LEU A 75 -0.05 16.79 2.95
C LEU A 75 0.09 15.39 3.58
N LYS A 76 -0.09 15.26 4.90
CA LYS A 76 -0.08 13.96 5.59
C LYS A 76 -1.23 13.07 5.12
N SER A 77 -2.43 13.61 4.98
CA SER A 77 -3.57 12.86 4.45
C SER A 77 -3.31 12.38 3.01
N GLU A 78 -2.74 13.22 2.16
CA GLU A 78 -2.40 12.81 0.80
C GLU A 78 -1.31 11.72 0.75
N ILE A 79 -0.33 11.76 1.66
CA ILE A 79 0.69 10.70 1.82
C ILE A 79 0.01 9.39 2.23
N GLU A 80 -0.93 9.42 3.18
CA GLU A 80 -1.67 8.22 3.61
C GLU A 80 -2.46 7.59 2.46
N VAL A 81 -3.14 8.40 1.65
CA VAL A 81 -3.85 7.94 0.45
C VAL A 81 -2.88 7.26 -0.53
N ASN A 82 -1.73 7.88 -0.80
CA ASN A 82 -0.71 7.31 -1.68
C ASN A 82 -0.13 6.00 -1.12
N LEU A 83 0.07 5.89 0.20
CA LEU A 83 0.53 4.66 0.85
C LEU A 83 -0.49 3.53 0.73
N ALA A 84 -1.78 3.83 0.90
CA ALA A 84 -2.86 2.85 0.69
C ALA A 84 -2.89 2.35 -0.77
N GLN A 85 -2.70 3.25 -1.75
CA GLN A 85 -2.60 2.89 -3.16
C GLN A 85 -1.38 2.00 -3.44
N ILE A 86 -0.21 2.33 -2.89
CA ILE A 86 1.00 1.49 -3.00
C ILE A 86 0.73 0.10 -2.43
N ALA A 87 0.09 0.01 -1.26
CA ALA A 87 -0.23 -1.27 -0.64
C ALA A 87 -1.16 -2.12 -1.53
N GLY A 88 -2.17 -1.51 -2.15
CA GLY A 88 -3.07 -2.18 -3.08
C GLY A 88 -2.43 -2.60 -4.41
N LEU A 89 -1.36 -1.91 -4.83
CA LEU A 89 -0.56 -2.26 -6.01
C LEU A 89 0.55 -3.27 -5.70
N SER A 90 0.88 -3.47 -4.43
CA SER A 90 1.97 -4.34 -4.04
C SER A 90 1.50 -5.78 -3.91
N ASP A 91 2.04 -6.68 -4.73
CA ASP A 91 1.77 -8.13 -4.67
C ASP A 91 2.54 -8.80 -3.52
N VAL A 92 2.73 -8.11 -2.39
CA VAL A 92 3.48 -8.61 -1.24
C VAL A 92 2.69 -8.48 0.05
N LYS A 93 2.80 -9.49 0.90
CA LYS A 93 2.32 -9.52 2.28
C LYS A 93 3.49 -9.51 3.25
N GLN A 94 3.28 -8.92 4.43
CA GLN A 94 4.29 -8.95 5.49
C GLN A 94 4.17 -10.26 6.29
N CYS A 95 5.30 -10.93 6.49
CA CYS A 95 5.35 -12.13 7.33
C CYS A 95 5.15 -11.76 8.80
N LYS A 96 4.11 -12.31 9.44
CA LYS A 96 3.85 -12.06 10.87
C LYS A 96 4.94 -12.61 11.81
N ALA A 97 5.72 -13.60 11.37
CA ALA A 97 6.76 -14.22 12.19
C ALA A 97 8.09 -13.44 12.19
N CYS A 98 8.49 -12.86 11.05
CA CYS A 98 9.80 -12.20 10.91
C CYS A 98 9.75 -10.77 10.36
N GLY A 99 8.59 -10.29 9.92
CA GLY A 99 8.41 -8.95 9.37
C GLY A 99 8.85 -8.76 7.91
N GLY A 100 9.36 -9.80 7.23
CA GLY A 100 9.80 -9.71 5.83
C GLY A 100 8.65 -9.57 4.83
N ASN A 101 8.87 -8.85 3.73
CA ASN A 101 7.92 -8.75 2.62
C ASN A 101 8.03 -9.98 1.71
N VAL A 102 6.91 -10.69 1.53
CA VAL A 102 6.85 -11.93 0.77
C VAL A 102 5.74 -11.82 -0.27
N ALA A 103 5.89 -12.43 -1.45
CA ALA A 103 4.82 -12.48 -2.44
C ALA A 103 3.48 -12.93 -1.81
N ILE A 104 2.39 -12.27 -2.18
CA ILE A 104 1.07 -12.50 -1.59
C ILE A 104 0.61 -13.96 -1.75
N GLU A 105 0.98 -14.59 -2.87
CA GLU A 105 0.72 -15.99 -3.20
C GLU A 105 1.67 -17.01 -2.54
N ALA A 106 2.73 -16.55 -1.85
CA ALA A 106 3.66 -17.46 -1.23
C ALA A 106 2.98 -18.25 -0.10
N ARG A 107 3.25 -19.56 -0.04
CA ARG A 107 2.75 -20.45 1.03
C ARG A 107 3.67 -20.49 2.26
N PHE A 108 4.91 -20.07 2.10
CA PHE A 108 5.92 -20.01 3.17
C PHE A 108 6.77 -18.76 3.01
N CYS A 109 7.32 -18.26 4.12
CA CYS A 109 8.25 -17.15 4.11
C CYS A 109 9.64 -17.63 3.64
N PRO A 110 10.21 -17.08 2.56
CA PRO A 110 11.55 -17.45 2.10
C PRO A 110 12.66 -17.00 3.07
N SER A 111 12.37 -16.04 3.95
CA SER A 111 13.35 -15.50 4.91
C SER A 111 13.42 -16.28 6.22
N CYS A 112 12.30 -16.82 6.71
CA CYS A 112 12.26 -17.49 8.02
C CYS A 112 11.60 -18.88 8.02
N GLY A 113 11.07 -19.34 6.90
CA GLY A 113 10.44 -20.66 6.77
C GLY A 113 9.02 -20.78 7.35
N SER A 114 8.49 -19.74 7.99
CA SER A 114 7.11 -19.77 8.53
C SER A 114 6.10 -20.01 7.42
N THR A 115 5.24 -21.01 7.59
CA THR A 115 4.10 -21.27 6.71
C THR A 115 3.02 -20.21 6.90
N PHE A 116 2.41 -19.79 5.81
CA PHE A 116 1.23 -18.92 5.84
C PHE A 116 -0.01 -19.81 5.76
N GLU A 117 -0.95 -19.63 6.69
CA GLU A 117 -2.24 -20.31 6.65
C GLU A 117 -2.94 -19.93 5.35
N VAL A 118 -3.15 -20.91 4.47
CA VAL A 118 -4.00 -20.76 3.30
C VAL A 118 -5.42 -20.79 3.85
N ALA A 119 -6.16 -19.67 3.76
CA ALA A 119 -7.58 -19.68 4.06
C ALA A 119 -8.23 -20.75 3.17
N GLN A 120 -8.65 -21.86 3.79
CA GLN A 120 -9.47 -22.84 3.11
C GLN A 120 -10.81 -22.16 2.86
N GLU A 121 -11.16 -21.91 1.59
CA GLU A 121 -12.55 -21.66 1.27
C GLU A 121 -13.35 -22.88 1.76
N PRO A 122 -14.42 -22.69 2.55
CA PRO A 122 -15.22 -23.80 3.03
C PRO A 122 -15.78 -24.55 1.82
N ILE A 123 -15.39 -25.81 1.68
CA ILE A 123 -15.96 -26.76 0.73
C ILE A 123 -17.46 -26.78 1.01
N ARG A 124 -18.27 -26.23 0.10
CA ARG A 124 -19.71 -26.43 0.14
C ARG A 124 -19.94 -27.90 -0.20
N ASP A 125 -20.23 -28.71 0.81
CA ASP A 125 -20.66 -30.09 0.64
C ASP A 125 -21.85 -30.12 -0.33
N VAL A 126 -21.61 -30.63 -1.55
CA VAL A 126 -22.70 -31.06 -2.43
C VAL A 126 -23.07 -32.47 -1.98
N THR A 127 -24.02 -32.59 -1.06
CA THR A 127 -24.69 -33.87 -0.78
C THR A 127 -25.39 -34.36 -2.05
N PRO A 128 -25.08 -35.57 -2.56
CA PRO A 128 -25.85 -36.16 -3.64
C PRO A 128 -27.16 -36.71 -3.09
N SER A 129 -28.27 -35.99 -3.33
CA SER A 129 -29.60 -36.50 -3.06
C SER A 129 -29.93 -37.64 -4.05
N SER A 130 -30.13 -38.83 -3.48
CA SER A 130 -31.01 -39.92 -3.91
C SER A 130 -30.93 -40.38 -5.38
N ILE A 131 -30.17 -41.46 -5.61
CA ILE A 131 -30.46 -42.42 -6.68
C ILE A 131 -31.69 -43.23 -6.22
N THR A 132 -32.86 -42.97 -6.78
CA THR A 132 -33.98 -43.91 -6.74
C THR A 132 -33.76 -44.97 -7.81
N LEU A 133 -33.50 -46.19 -7.35
CA LEU A 133 -33.54 -47.41 -8.15
C LEU A 133 -35.01 -47.77 -8.41
N ASP A 134 -35.57 -47.34 -9.54
CA ASP A 134 -36.83 -47.90 -10.02
C ASP A 134 -36.58 -49.33 -10.54
N LYS A 135 -37.11 -50.29 -9.78
CA LYS A 135 -37.21 -51.70 -10.14
C LYS A 135 -38.19 -51.85 -11.29
N LYS A 136 -37.70 -52.54 -12.32
CA LYS A 136 -38.40 -53.10 -13.46
C LYS A 136 -39.43 -54.13 -13.02
N GLU A 137 -40.69 -53.96 -13.40
CA GLU A 137 -41.68 -55.02 -13.67
C GLU A 137 -42.38 -54.71 -15.00
#